data_AF-A0A843BI67-F1
#
_entry.id   AF-A0A843BI67-F1
#
_cell.length_a   1.000
_cell.length_b   1.000
_cell.length_c   1.000
_cell.angle_alpha   90.00
_cell.angle_beta   90.00
_cell.angle_gamma   90.00
#
_symmetry.space_group_name_H-M   'P 1'
#
loop_
_entity.id
_entity.type
_entity.pdbx_description
1 polymer ?
#
loop_
_entity_poly.entity_id
_entity_poly.type
_entity_poly.pdbx_seq_one_letter_code
_entity_poly.pdbx_strand_id
1 'polypeptide(L)'
;MSKQAAGAKGGPDSSKCKGPSLPVLFGMFSDNQTAAEWLEWNVRPDGRMCPQCGYKYTRTTKHPSMPYYCSECDKRFNVKIGTVMEHSGIGYWGWAIATCLLAIHSRAYPAHSWVGIWK
;
A
#
# COMPACT_ATOMS: atom_id res chain seq x y z
N MET A 1 -12.29 23.82 -10.21
CA MET A 1 -10.87 23.56 -10.57
C MET A 1 -10.48 22.18 -10.05
N SER A 2 -10.99 21.15 -10.71
CA SER A 2 -10.81 19.76 -10.31
C SER A 2 -9.50 19.25 -10.88
N LYS A 3 -8.44 19.14 -10.06
CA LYS A 3 -7.24 18.41 -10.47
C LYS A 3 -7.56 16.91 -10.37
N GLN A 4 -7.86 16.33 -11.52
CA GLN A 4 -7.97 14.90 -11.73
C GLN A 4 -6.64 14.19 -11.42
N ALA A 5 -6.80 12.93 -11.03
CA ALA A 5 -5.84 11.85 -10.86
C ALA A 5 -4.49 12.03 -11.58
N ALA A 6 -3.41 12.12 -10.78
CA ALA A 6 -2.10 11.69 -11.25
C ALA A 6 -2.14 10.15 -11.35
N GLY A 7 -2.60 9.66 -12.50
CA GLY A 7 -2.55 8.26 -12.86
C GLY A 7 -1.11 7.77 -12.95
N ALA A 8 -0.82 6.77 -12.12
CA ALA A 8 0.21 5.75 -12.21
C ALA A 8 1.21 5.86 -13.38
N LYS A 9 2.41 6.37 -13.10
CA LYS A 9 3.61 5.99 -13.86
C LYS A 9 4.34 4.90 -13.09
N GLY A 10 4.09 3.64 -13.46
CA GLY A 10 4.95 2.49 -13.17
C GLY A 10 5.17 2.13 -11.70
N GLY A 11 4.11 1.74 -10.97
CA GLY A 11 4.28 1.03 -9.70
C GLY A 11 4.81 -0.39 -9.95
N PRO A 12 5.70 -0.96 -9.10
CA PRO A 12 6.19 -2.31 -9.27
C PRO A 12 5.03 -3.28 -9.36
N ASP A 13 4.98 -4.04 -10.45
CA ASP A 13 4.03 -5.13 -10.53
C ASP A 13 4.23 -6.10 -9.34
N SER A 14 3.20 -6.84 -9.01
CA SER A 14 3.30 -7.98 -8.09
C SER A 14 4.22 -9.09 -8.60
N SER A 15 4.69 -9.00 -9.86
CA SER A 15 5.67 -9.94 -10.42
C SER A 15 7.06 -9.77 -9.81
N LYS A 16 7.39 -8.59 -9.25
CA LYS A 16 8.69 -8.39 -8.57
C LYS A 16 8.95 -9.31 -7.38
N CYS A 17 7.92 -9.83 -6.69
CA CYS A 17 8.14 -10.78 -5.59
C CYS A 17 8.35 -12.23 -6.09
N LYS A 18 8.36 -12.53 -7.39
CA LYS A 18 8.54 -13.91 -7.90
C LYS A 18 10.01 -14.35 -7.88
N GLY A 19 10.36 -15.23 -6.95
CA GLY A 19 11.66 -15.90 -6.89
C GLY A 19 12.90 -15.04 -6.58
N PRO A 20 12.84 -13.91 -5.84
CA PRO A 20 14.06 -13.21 -5.44
C PRO A 20 14.80 -14.02 -4.36
N SER A 21 16.13 -14.00 -4.40
CA SER A 21 16.93 -14.37 -3.23
C SER A 21 16.78 -13.30 -2.14
N LEU A 22 17.01 -13.66 -0.88
CA LEU A 22 16.82 -12.75 0.25
C LEU A 22 17.57 -11.39 0.11
N PRO A 23 18.83 -11.34 -0.35
CA PRO A 23 19.53 -10.07 -0.56
C PRO A 23 18.86 -9.19 -1.64
N VAL A 24 18.35 -9.81 -2.72
CA VAL A 24 17.62 -9.11 -3.78
C VAL A 24 16.33 -8.52 -3.22
N LEU A 25 15.61 -9.27 -2.39
CA LEU A 25 14.37 -8.80 -1.76
C LEU A 25 14.60 -7.57 -0.88
N PHE A 26 15.66 -7.54 -0.08
CA PHE A 26 16.01 -6.37 0.72
C PHE A 26 16.40 -5.16 -0.14
N GLY A 27 16.99 -5.38 -1.32
CA GLY A 27 17.34 -4.34 -2.27
C GLY A 27 16.17 -3.84 -3.14
N MET A 28 15.02 -4.52 -3.16
CA MET A 28 13.87 -4.13 -4.00
C MET A 28 13.21 -2.82 -3.55
N PHE A 29 13.28 -2.52 -2.26
CA PHE A 29 12.71 -1.31 -1.67
C PHE A 29 13.86 -0.47 -1.11
N SER A 30 14.34 0.49 -1.89
CA SER A 30 15.43 1.39 -1.51
C SER A 30 15.06 2.35 -0.38
N ASP A 31 13.77 2.68 -0.28
CA ASP A 31 13.27 3.72 0.61
C ASP A 31 11.83 3.41 1.07
N ASN A 32 11.46 4.02 2.20
CA ASN A 32 10.14 3.82 2.80
C ASN A 32 9.00 4.40 1.94
N GLN A 33 9.26 5.37 1.06
CA GLN A 33 8.23 5.97 0.23
C GLN A 33 7.85 5.03 -0.91
N THR A 34 8.83 4.45 -1.61
CA THR A 34 8.62 3.41 -2.62
C THR A 34 7.89 2.19 -2.03
N ALA A 35 8.24 1.80 -0.80
CA ALA A 35 7.53 0.73 -0.10
C ALA A 35 6.06 1.11 0.21
N ALA A 36 5.79 2.36 0.62
CA ALA A 36 4.44 2.83 0.89
C ALA A 36 3.57 2.88 -0.38
N GLU A 37 4.12 3.36 -1.50
CA GLU A 37 3.44 3.41 -2.79
C GLU A 37 3.12 2.01 -3.31
N TRP A 38 4.08 1.07 -3.17
CA TRP A 38 3.86 -0.33 -3.52
C TRP A 38 2.78 -0.97 -2.64
N LEU A 39 2.81 -0.75 -1.33
CA LEU A 39 1.76 -1.24 -0.43
C LEU A 39 0.40 -0.65 -0.80
N GLU A 40 0.31 0.64 -1.13
CA GLU A 40 -0.96 1.26 -1.49
C GLU A 40 -1.55 0.65 -2.76
N TRP A 41 -0.72 0.37 -3.76
CA TRP A 41 -1.14 -0.31 -4.98
C TRP A 41 -1.68 -1.71 -4.72
N ASN A 42 -1.02 -2.49 -3.85
CA ASN A 42 -1.43 -3.87 -3.56
C ASN A 42 -2.64 -3.95 -2.62
N VAL A 43 -2.72 -3.06 -1.62
CA VAL A 43 -3.84 -3.02 -0.66
C VAL A 43 -5.09 -2.43 -1.30
N ARG A 44 -4.94 -1.46 -2.21
CA ARG A 44 -6.03 -0.68 -2.80
C ARG A 44 -5.96 -0.68 -4.33
N PRO A 45 -6.18 -1.83 -4.99
CA PRO A 45 -6.10 -1.92 -6.45
C PRO A 45 -7.12 -1.02 -7.16
N ASP A 46 -8.30 -0.85 -6.56
CA ASP A 46 -9.39 0.02 -7.09
C ASP A 46 -9.17 1.52 -6.81
N GLY A 47 -8.01 1.87 -6.24
CA GLY A 47 -7.64 3.23 -5.89
C GLY A 47 -7.98 3.62 -4.45
N ARG A 48 -7.59 4.85 -4.12
CA ARG A 48 -7.65 5.36 -2.75
C ARG A 48 -9.10 5.59 -2.31
N MET A 49 -9.49 4.94 -1.22
CA MET A 49 -10.78 5.11 -0.56
C MET A 49 -10.58 5.30 0.94
N CYS A 50 -11.47 6.05 1.60
CA CYS A 50 -11.41 6.17 3.05
C CYS A 50 -11.71 4.80 3.70
N PRO A 51 -10.82 4.25 4.55
CA PRO A 51 -11.06 2.97 5.23
C PRO A 51 -12.19 3.02 6.27
N GLN A 52 -12.58 4.22 6.72
CA GLN A 52 -13.58 4.39 7.76
C GLN A 52 -15.00 4.52 7.19
N CYS A 53 -15.19 5.35 6.16
CA CYS A 53 -16.52 5.60 5.58
C CYS A 53 -16.68 5.13 4.13
N GLY A 54 -15.62 4.64 3.47
CA GLY A 54 -15.68 4.18 2.09
C GLY A 54 -15.67 5.28 1.02
N TYR A 55 -15.64 6.56 1.41
CA TYR A 55 -15.66 7.67 0.45
C TYR A 55 -14.42 7.70 -0.45
N LYS A 56 -14.62 7.81 -1.77
CA LYS A 56 -13.55 7.72 -2.78
C LYS A 56 -12.77 9.02 -2.97
N TYR A 57 -13.43 10.17 -2.81
CA TYR A 57 -12.78 11.46 -3.02
C TYR A 57 -12.00 11.89 -1.77
N THR A 58 -10.70 11.62 -1.79
CA THR A 58 -9.79 11.95 -0.69
C THR A 58 -8.65 12.81 -1.21
N ARG A 59 -8.11 13.69 -0.36
CA ARG A 59 -7.04 14.63 -0.73
C ARG A 59 -5.71 14.23 -0.09
N THR A 60 -4.62 14.45 -0.82
CA THR A 60 -3.27 14.35 -0.27
C THR A 60 -2.93 15.63 0.51
N THR A 61 -2.29 15.47 1.66
CA THR A 61 -1.88 16.53 2.58
C THR A 61 -0.38 16.43 2.82
N LYS A 62 0.22 17.49 3.39
CA LYS A 62 1.66 17.52 3.74
C LYS A 62 2.01 16.77 5.04
N HIS A 63 1.08 16.02 5.61
CA HIS A 63 1.32 15.33 6.88
C HIS A 63 2.21 14.09 6.65
N PRO A 64 3.35 13.95 7.36
CA PRO A 64 4.38 12.96 7.03
C PRO A 64 3.93 11.51 7.27
N SER A 65 3.17 11.24 8.34
CA SER A 65 2.74 9.87 8.68
C SER A 65 1.34 9.50 8.18
N MET A 66 0.51 10.49 7.85
CA MET A 66 -0.90 10.32 7.47
C MET A 66 -1.23 11.26 6.31
N PRO A 67 -0.69 10.96 5.11
CA PRO A 67 -0.76 11.87 3.99
C PRO A 67 -2.19 12.05 3.46
N TYR A 68 -3.14 11.17 3.77
CA TYR A 68 -4.49 11.22 3.19
C TYR A 68 -5.51 11.80 4.14
N TYR A 69 -6.42 12.61 3.59
CA TYR A 69 -7.53 13.21 4.31
C TYR A 69 -8.85 12.95 3.59
N CYS A 70 -9.85 12.50 4.34
CA CYS A 70 -11.21 12.33 3.88
C CYS A 70 -12.04 13.57 4.21
N SER A 71 -12.71 14.17 3.23
CA SER A 71 -13.60 15.32 3.43
C SER A 71 -14.97 14.96 3.99
N GLU A 72 -15.36 13.69 3.94
CA GLU A 72 -16.69 13.25 4.41
C GLU A 72 -16.72 13.02 5.92
N CYS A 73 -15.68 12.36 6.45
CA CYS A 73 -15.60 12.04 7.88
C CYS A 73 -14.52 12.83 8.61
N ASP A 74 -13.89 13.81 7.96
CA ASP A 74 -12.82 14.68 8.48
C ASP A 74 -11.61 13.98 9.14
N LYS A 75 -11.41 12.69 8.81
CA LYS A 75 -10.30 11.88 9.34
C LYS A 75 -9.13 11.83 8.37
N ARG A 76 -7.93 11.77 8.95
CA ARG A 76 -6.69 11.44 8.22
C ARG A 76 -6.45 9.94 8.24
N PHE A 77 -5.78 9.44 7.21
CA PHE A 77 -5.39 8.04 7.13
C PHE A 77 -4.11 7.88 6.29
N ASN A 78 -3.55 6.68 6.34
CA ASN A 78 -2.46 6.21 5.49
C ASN A 78 -2.81 4.81 4.96
N VAL A 79 -1.87 4.18 4.25
CA VAL A 79 -2.07 2.82 3.71
C VAL A 79 -2.30 1.77 4.80
N LYS A 80 -1.81 1.97 6.03
CA LYS A 80 -1.98 1.00 7.13
C LYS A 80 -3.39 0.99 7.70
N ILE A 81 -4.09 2.12 7.69
CA ILE A 81 -5.42 2.22 8.32
C ILE A 81 -6.43 1.33 7.60
N GLY A 82 -7.18 0.55 8.38
CA GLY A 82 -8.10 -0.48 7.90
C GLY A 82 -7.38 -1.74 7.44
N THR A 83 -6.15 -1.97 7.91
CA THR A 83 -5.39 -3.19 7.63
C THR A 83 -4.71 -3.78 8.85
N VAL A 84 -4.20 -5.01 8.74
CA VAL A 84 -3.38 -5.65 9.79
C VAL A 84 -2.13 -4.84 10.17
N MET A 85 -1.70 -3.88 9.34
CA MET A 85 -0.56 -3.02 9.61
C MET A 85 -0.89 -1.86 10.57
N GLU A 86 -2.16 -1.56 10.83
CA GLU A 86 -2.63 -0.32 11.48
C GLU A 86 -1.97 -0.06 12.84
N HIS A 87 -1.87 -1.07 13.69
CA HIS A 87 -1.34 -0.96 15.06
C HIS A 87 0.12 -1.44 15.18
N SER A 88 0.81 -1.61 14.05
CA SER A 88 2.19 -2.11 14.05
C SER A 88 3.22 -0.98 14.09
N GLY A 89 4.23 -1.15 14.95
CA GLY A 89 5.42 -0.28 15.00
C GLY A 89 6.40 -0.48 13.84
N ILE A 90 6.12 -1.39 12.91
CA ILE A 90 7.00 -1.75 11.79
C ILE A 90 6.86 -0.72 10.66
N GLY A 91 7.97 -0.29 10.06
CA GLY A 91 7.98 0.63 8.91
C GLY A 91 7.39 0.04 7.63
N TYR A 92 7.16 0.88 6.62
CA TYR A 92 6.61 0.43 5.32
C TYR A 92 7.55 -0.55 4.62
N TRP A 93 8.86 -0.31 4.70
CA TRP A 93 9.88 -1.20 4.16
C TRP A 93 9.77 -2.63 4.71
N GLY A 94 9.67 -2.77 6.03
CA GLY A 94 9.53 -4.08 6.69
C GLY A 94 8.24 -4.79 6.31
N TRP A 95 7.13 -4.06 6.22
CA TRP A 95 5.86 -4.62 5.75
C TRP A 95 5.90 -5.04 4.29
N ALA A 96 6.58 -4.29 3.42
CA ALA A 96 6.71 -4.66 2.01
C ALA A 96 7.48 -5.98 1.84
N ILE A 97 8.56 -6.17 2.60
CA ILE A 97 9.32 -7.42 2.62
C ILE A 97 8.48 -8.56 3.18
N ALA A 98 7.83 -8.37 4.33
CA ALA A 98 6.96 -9.38 4.93
C ALA A 98 5.86 -9.81 3.94
N THR A 99 5.29 -8.85 3.22
CA THR A 99 4.29 -9.10 2.17
C THR A 99 4.84 -9.94 1.03
N CYS A 100 6.01 -9.58 0.48
CA CYS A 100 6.65 -10.38 -0.57
C CYS A 100 6.98 -11.80 -0.07
N LEU A 101 7.51 -11.95 1.15
CA LEU A 101 7.81 -13.27 1.72
C LEU A 101 6.55 -14.13 1.85
N LEU A 102 5.46 -13.54 2.34
CA LEU A 102 4.17 -14.23 2.41
C LEU A 102 3.73 -14.71 1.03
N ALA A 103 3.78 -13.84 0.01
CA ALA A 103 3.42 -14.22 -1.36
C ALA A 103 4.31 -15.29 -1.98
N ILE A 104 5.62 -15.30 -1.69
CA ILE A 104 6.55 -16.32 -2.19
C ILE A 104 6.20 -17.71 -1.63
N HIS A 105 5.89 -17.77 -0.32
CA HIS A 105 5.62 -19.04 0.36
C HIS A 105 4.20 -19.56 0.13
N SER A 106 3.22 -18.69 -0.03
CA SER A 106 1.86 -19.08 -0.41
C SER A 106 1.76 -19.32 -1.91
N ARG A 107 1.63 -20.59 -2.34
CA ARG A 107 1.59 -21.00 -3.76
C ARG A 107 0.49 -20.39 -4.65
N ALA A 108 -0.38 -19.48 -4.20
CA ALA A 108 -1.60 -19.15 -4.95
C ALA A 108 -2.26 -17.79 -4.65
N TYR A 109 -1.54 -16.66 -4.61
CA TYR A 109 -2.22 -15.36 -4.59
C TYR A 109 -1.95 -14.56 -5.87
N PRO A 110 -2.90 -14.55 -6.83
CA PRO A 110 -2.81 -13.65 -7.96
C PRO A 110 -2.92 -12.19 -7.48
N ALA A 111 -2.27 -11.29 -8.21
CA ALA A 111 -2.15 -9.85 -7.95
C ALA A 111 -3.44 -9.09 -7.57
N HIS A 112 -4.60 -9.67 -7.83
CA HIS A 112 -5.92 -9.07 -7.57
C HIS A 112 -6.56 -9.57 -6.25
N SER A 113 -5.99 -10.59 -5.59
CA SER A 113 -6.58 -11.24 -4.41
C SER A 113 -6.05 -10.73 -3.06
N TRP A 114 -5.13 -9.76 -3.06
CA TRP A 114 -4.52 -9.22 -1.83
C TRP A 114 -5.52 -8.59 -0.87
N VAL A 115 -6.68 -8.14 -1.36
CA VAL A 115 -7.74 -7.51 -0.56
C VAL A 115 -8.16 -8.37 0.65
N GLY A 116 -8.08 -9.69 0.55
CA GLY A 116 -8.44 -10.61 1.64
C GLY A 116 -7.37 -10.85 2.72
N ILE A 117 -6.09 -10.54 2.44
CA ILE A 117 -5.01 -10.71 3.43
C ILE A 117 -4.94 -9.51 4.37
N TRP A 118 -5.31 -8.34 3.86
CA TRP A 118 -5.13 -7.08 4.56
C TRP A 118 -6.37 -6.61 5.31
N LYS A 119 -7.53 -7.25 5.15
CA LYS A 119 -8.79 -6.86 5.78
C LYS A 119 -9.14 -7.77 6.94
#